data_AF-A0A0R2RHE0-F1
#
_entry.id   AF-A0A0R2RHE0-F1
#
_cell.length_a   1.000
_cell.length_b   1.000
_cell.length_c   1.000
_cell.angle_alpha   90.00
_cell.angle_beta   90.00
_cell.angle_gamma   90.00
#
_symmetry.space_group_name_H-M   'P 1'
#
loop_
_entity.id
_entity.type
_entity.pdbx_description
1 polymer ?
#
loop_
_entity_poly.entity_id
_entity_poly.type
_entity_poly.pdbx_seq_one_letter_code
_entity_poly.pdbx_strand_id
1 'polypeptide(L)'
;MLVFLASEAMLFAGLIGGYIVLRIAQGPGTWPPPGAPEIGVQLPPTFLNWVMIANTVILLASSATYHWGEARMRKGGSGLIGYGLTALFGTIFLGVQAWEWIHLKHEGMWFNTYGIYGSCFFTMTGFHGLHVFLGLLGILLAVGRAGLRQMKLFSGQTSNPSHTFEELTGYYWHFVDVIWVFLYSILYVL
;
A
#
# COMPACT_ATOMS: atom_id res chain seq x y z
N MET A 1 -18.11 -6.38 2.71
CA MET A 1 -16.75 -6.14 2.19
C MET A 1 -16.76 -5.66 0.75
N LEU A 2 -17.29 -6.43 -0.20
CA LEU A 2 -17.28 -6.02 -1.62
C LEU A 2 -17.86 -4.63 -1.89
N VAL A 3 -19.02 -4.30 -1.29
CA VAL A 3 -19.62 -2.95 -1.43
C VAL A 3 -18.71 -1.85 -0.87
N PHE A 4 -18.00 -2.12 0.23
CA PHE A 4 -17.04 -1.19 0.81
C PHE A 4 -15.79 -1.06 -0.07
N LEU A 5 -15.24 -2.16 -0.59
CA LEU A 5 -14.11 -2.09 -1.55
C LEU A 5 -14.51 -1.36 -2.83
N ALA A 6 -15.75 -1.51 -3.28
CA ALA A 6 -16.27 -0.77 -4.43
C ALA A 6 -16.34 0.74 -4.15
N SER A 7 -16.75 1.17 -2.95
CA SER A 7 -16.73 2.59 -2.59
C SER A 7 -15.30 3.15 -2.53
N GLU A 8 -14.35 2.39 -1.98
CA GLU A 8 -12.93 2.79 -1.99
C GLU A 8 -12.36 2.85 -3.40
N ALA A 9 -12.72 1.90 -4.27
CA ALA A 9 -12.32 1.92 -5.67
C ALA A 9 -12.83 3.18 -6.39
N MET A 10 -14.07 3.59 -6.12
CA MET A 10 -14.64 4.83 -6.66
C MET A 10 -13.91 6.08 -6.11
N LEU A 11 -13.53 6.08 -4.84
CA LEU A 11 -12.75 7.16 -4.23
C LEU A 11 -11.39 7.32 -4.94
N PHE A 12 -10.63 6.24 -5.11
CA PHE A 12 -9.34 6.30 -5.81
C PHE A 12 -9.50 6.60 -7.30
N ALA A 13 -10.55 6.08 -7.95
CA ALA A 13 -10.85 6.41 -9.34
C ALA A 13 -11.12 7.92 -9.51
N GLY A 14 -11.80 8.56 -8.56
CA GLY A 14 -11.99 10.02 -8.56
C GLY A 14 -10.69 10.79 -8.42
N LEU A 15 -9.82 10.40 -7.49
CA LEU A 15 -8.51 11.03 -7.29
C LEU A 15 -7.60 10.88 -8.52
N ILE A 16 -7.50 9.67 -9.04
CA ILE A 16 -6.68 9.33 -10.22
C ILE A 16 -7.23 10.02 -11.47
N GLY A 17 -8.54 9.94 -11.70
CA GLY A 17 -9.19 10.58 -12.84
C GLY A 17 -9.00 12.10 -12.80
N GLY A 18 -9.16 12.71 -11.62
CA GLY A 18 -8.89 14.13 -11.41
C GLY A 18 -7.43 14.50 -11.75
N TYR A 19 -6.46 13.73 -11.27
CA TYR A 19 -5.04 13.93 -11.61
C TYR A 19 -4.79 13.87 -13.12
N ILE A 20 -5.32 12.86 -13.80
CA ILE A 20 -5.13 12.68 -15.25
C ILE A 20 -5.70 13.87 -16.02
N VAL A 21 -6.92 14.31 -15.71
CA VAL A 21 -7.55 15.47 -16.36
C VAL A 21 -6.75 16.75 -16.12
N LEU A 22 -6.32 16.98 -14.88
CA LEU A 22 -5.54 18.15 -14.51
C LEU A 22 -4.16 18.16 -15.21
N ARG A 23 -3.51 17.00 -15.30
CA ARG A 23 -2.25 16.83 -16.03
C ARG A 23 -2.42 17.14 -17.52
N ILE A 24 -3.43 16.56 -18.17
CA ILE A 24 -3.69 16.78 -19.60
C ILE A 24 -4.00 18.26 -19.87
N ALA A 25 -4.73 18.92 -18.97
CA ALA A 25 -5.07 20.33 -19.09
C ALA A 25 -3.86 21.29 -19.05
N GLN A 26 -2.72 20.87 -18.46
CA GLN A 26 -1.48 21.67 -18.48
C GLN A 26 -0.77 21.66 -19.84
N GLY A 27 -1.13 20.74 -20.75
CA GLY A 27 -0.53 20.60 -22.07
C GLY A 27 0.74 19.70 -22.10
N PRO A 28 1.22 19.34 -23.30
CA PRO A 28 2.38 18.47 -23.44
C PRO A 28 3.67 19.12 -22.94
N GLY A 29 4.52 18.36 -22.23
CA GLY A 29 5.86 18.79 -21.82
C GLY A 29 5.93 19.76 -20.65
N THR A 30 4.79 20.09 -20.02
CA THR A 30 4.71 20.98 -18.85
C THR A 30 4.56 20.22 -17.53
N TRP A 31 4.55 18.89 -17.59
CA TRP A 31 4.38 18.00 -16.45
C TRP A 31 5.52 16.98 -16.39
N PRO A 32 6.26 16.88 -15.27
CA PRO A 32 6.15 17.69 -14.06
C PRO A 32 6.53 19.18 -14.30
N PRO A 33 6.06 20.11 -13.44
CA PRO A 33 6.36 21.54 -13.60
C PRO A 33 7.86 21.82 -13.44
N PRO A 34 8.40 22.88 -14.11
CA PRO A 34 9.82 23.20 -14.06
C PRO A 34 10.35 23.36 -12.63
N GLY A 35 11.49 22.73 -12.36
CA GLY A 35 12.15 22.75 -11.06
C GLY A 35 11.57 21.80 -10.02
N ALA A 36 10.55 21.00 -10.36
CA ALA A 36 10.09 19.92 -9.50
C ALA A 36 11.13 18.79 -9.44
N PRO A 37 11.29 18.13 -8.28
CA PRO A 37 12.10 16.92 -8.16
C PRO A 37 11.72 15.85 -9.17
N GLU A 38 12.73 15.21 -9.74
CA GLU A 38 12.53 14.14 -10.73
C GLU A 38 12.22 12.81 -10.05
N ILE A 39 10.94 12.59 -9.74
CA ILE A 39 10.45 11.36 -9.11
C ILE A 39 10.24 10.21 -10.10
N GLY A 40 10.05 10.54 -11.38
CA GLY A 40 9.77 9.56 -12.43
C GLY A 40 10.92 8.57 -12.62
N VAL A 41 10.61 7.36 -13.08
CA VAL A 41 11.60 6.32 -13.40
C VAL A 41 12.46 6.78 -14.57
N GLN A 42 13.75 6.96 -14.33
CA GLN A 42 14.71 7.40 -15.33
C GLN A 42 15.56 6.24 -15.86
N LEU A 43 16.25 6.47 -16.99
CA LEU A 43 17.28 5.58 -17.51
C LEU A 43 18.58 6.38 -17.72
N PRO A 44 19.62 6.16 -16.89
CA PRO A 44 19.71 5.16 -15.81
C PRO A 44 18.85 5.50 -14.57
N PRO A 45 18.31 4.51 -13.84
CA PRO A 45 17.48 4.79 -12.67
C PRO A 45 18.28 5.44 -11.54
N THR A 46 17.70 6.46 -10.92
CA THR A 46 18.28 7.13 -9.77
C THR A 46 18.20 6.25 -8.51
N PHE A 47 18.92 6.63 -7.46
CA PHE A 47 18.81 5.95 -6.16
C PHE A 47 17.36 5.93 -5.65
N LEU A 48 16.64 7.06 -5.79
CA LEU A 48 15.23 7.16 -5.41
C LEU A 48 14.38 6.16 -6.22
N ASN A 49 14.59 6.06 -7.53
CA ASN A 49 13.85 5.10 -8.35
C ASN A 49 14.07 3.65 -7.87
N TRP A 50 15.31 3.26 -7.58
CA TRP A 50 15.61 1.91 -7.07
C TRP A 50 14.93 1.63 -5.74
N VAL A 51 14.93 2.59 -4.81
CA VAL A 51 14.24 2.46 -3.52
C VAL A 51 12.74 2.26 -3.72
N MET A 52 12.11 3.05 -4.59
CA MET A 52 10.66 2.98 -4.82
C MET A 52 10.23 1.73 -5.60
N ILE A 53 11.06 1.24 -6.53
CA ILE A 53 10.85 -0.05 -7.20
C ILE A 53 10.92 -1.18 -6.16
N ALA A 54 11.98 -1.20 -5.34
CA ALA A 54 12.13 -2.20 -4.30
C ALA A 54 10.96 -2.16 -3.30
N ASN A 55 10.51 -0.97 -2.92
CA ASN A 55 9.37 -0.80 -2.02
C ASN A 55 8.07 -1.38 -2.61
N THR A 56 7.84 -1.13 -3.90
CA THR A 56 6.69 -1.71 -4.63
C THR A 56 6.77 -3.22 -4.68
N VAL A 57 7.94 -3.79 -4.93
CA VAL A 57 8.14 -5.25 -4.91
C VAL A 57 7.90 -5.84 -3.52
N ILE A 58 8.34 -5.17 -2.45
CA ILE A 58 8.09 -5.57 -1.06
C ILE A 58 6.59 -5.61 -0.76
N LEU A 59 5.84 -4.58 -1.18
CA LEU A 59 4.39 -4.53 -0.99
C LEU A 59 3.69 -5.68 -1.74
N LEU A 60 4.02 -5.89 -3.01
CA LEU A 60 3.44 -7.00 -3.79
C LEU A 60 3.82 -8.38 -3.25
N ALA A 61 5.04 -8.54 -2.73
CA ALA A 61 5.46 -9.76 -2.05
C ALA A 61 4.68 -9.99 -0.74
N SER A 62 4.27 -8.92 -0.05
CA SER A 62 3.44 -9.00 1.16
C SER A 62 2.09 -9.66 0.88
N SER A 63 1.49 -9.37 -0.28
CA SER A 63 0.31 -10.05 -0.79
C SER A 63 0.48 -11.57 -0.82
N ALA A 64 1.59 -12.04 -1.40
CA ALA A 64 1.88 -13.47 -1.49
C ALA A 64 2.09 -14.10 -0.10
N THR A 65 2.76 -13.39 0.82
CA THR A 65 2.95 -13.90 2.19
C THR A 65 1.64 -13.98 2.97
N TYR A 66 0.70 -13.05 2.74
CA TYR A 66 -0.60 -13.07 3.38
C TYR A 66 -1.42 -14.27 2.91
N HIS A 67 -1.50 -14.45 1.59
CA HIS A 67 -2.20 -15.57 0.97
C HIS A 67 -1.63 -16.92 1.42
N TRP A 68 -0.31 -17.02 1.55
CA TRP A 68 0.33 -18.22 2.10
C TRP A 68 -0.08 -18.50 3.55
N GLY A 69 -0.17 -17.45 4.38
CA GLY A 69 -0.69 -17.53 5.76
C GLY A 69 -2.14 -18.05 5.81
N GLU A 70 -3.01 -17.51 4.97
CA GLU A 70 -4.41 -17.93 4.86
C GLU A 70 -4.52 -19.39 4.39
N ALA A 71 -3.80 -19.75 3.34
CA ALA A 71 -3.81 -21.11 2.79
C ALA A 71 -3.36 -22.13 3.84
N ARG A 72 -2.39 -21.79 4.67
CA ARG A 72 -1.93 -22.64 5.77
C ARG A 72 -2.99 -22.76 6.87
N MET A 73 -3.70 -21.68 7.19
CA MET A 73 -4.83 -21.73 8.14
C MET A 73 -5.99 -22.57 7.65
N ARG A 74 -6.37 -22.45 6.37
CA ARG A 74 -7.43 -23.29 5.77
C ARG A 74 -7.11 -24.78 5.83
N LYS A 75 -5.82 -25.16 5.83
CA LYS A 75 -5.34 -26.54 5.98
C LYS A 75 -5.19 -26.99 7.44
N GLY A 76 -5.65 -26.19 8.42
CA GLY A 76 -5.53 -26.49 9.84
C GLY A 76 -4.15 -26.21 10.45
N GLY A 77 -3.23 -25.59 9.69
CA GLY A 77 -1.92 -25.14 10.18
C GLY A 77 -1.96 -23.71 10.74
N SER A 78 -0.81 -23.21 11.21
CA SER A 78 -0.67 -21.83 11.65
C SER A 78 -0.34 -20.87 10.50
N GLY A 79 -1.16 -19.84 10.31
CA GLY A 79 -0.88 -18.73 9.38
C GLY A 79 0.03 -17.64 9.95
N LEU A 80 0.47 -17.77 11.21
CA LEU A 80 1.13 -16.71 11.97
C LEU A 80 2.39 -16.18 11.26
N ILE A 81 3.19 -17.07 10.66
CA ILE A 81 4.40 -16.67 9.94
C ILE A 81 4.06 -15.84 8.69
N GLY A 82 3.05 -16.26 7.91
CA GLY A 82 2.63 -15.52 6.72
C GLY A 82 2.09 -14.14 7.05
N TYR A 83 1.22 -14.04 8.06
CA TYR A 83 0.69 -12.76 8.52
C TYR A 83 1.77 -11.87 9.16
N GLY A 84 2.70 -12.47 9.91
CA GLY A 84 3.83 -11.75 10.51
C GLY A 84 4.78 -11.17 9.47
N LEU A 85 5.12 -11.94 8.42
CA LEU A 85 5.90 -11.45 7.29
C LEU A 85 5.17 -10.35 6.53
N THR A 86 3.85 -10.49 6.34
CA THR A 86 3.05 -9.45 5.69
C THR A 86 3.07 -8.15 6.51
N ALA A 87 2.91 -8.23 7.84
CA ALA A 87 2.97 -7.07 8.73
C ALA A 87 4.35 -6.39 8.68
N LEU A 88 5.43 -7.17 8.62
CA LEU A 88 6.79 -6.65 8.47
C LEU A 88 6.93 -5.89 7.15
N PHE A 89 6.53 -6.49 6.02
CA PHE A 89 6.62 -5.85 4.71
C PHE A 89 5.74 -4.60 4.60
N GLY A 90 4.52 -4.62 5.14
CA GLY A 90 3.67 -3.42 5.23
C GLY A 90 4.28 -2.30 6.07
N THR A 91 4.95 -2.65 7.17
CA THR A 91 5.66 -1.68 8.02
C THR A 91 6.85 -1.06 7.27
N ILE A 92 7.64 -1.89 6.57
CA ILE A 92 8.75 -1.41 5.73
C ILE A 92 8.21 -0.48 4.65
N PHE A 93 7.10 -0.86 4.01
CA PHE A 93 6.47 -0.03 2.97
C PHE A 93 6.12 1.37 3.47
N LEU A 94 5.43 1.46 4.61
CA LEU A 94 5.07 2.75 5.22
C LEU A 94 6.31 3.54 5.65
N GLY A 95 7.35 2.87 6.16
CA GLY A 95 8.60 3.52 6.54
C GLY A 95 9.33 4.14 5.35
N VAL A 96 9.42 3.41 4.23
CA VAL A 96 10.00 3.94 2.99
C VAL A 96 9.14 5.05 2.40
N GLN A 97 7.80 4.93 2.45
CA GLN A 97 6.90 5.98 1.98
C GLN A 97 7.05 7.28 2.80
N ALA A 98 7.19 7.17 4.12
CA ALA A 98 7.44 8.32 4.98
C ALA A 98 8.82 8.94 4.70
N TRP A 99 9.84 8.11 4.48
CA TRP A 99 11.17 8.58 4.08
C TRP A 99 11.13 9.34 2.75
N GLU A 100 10.42 8.82 1.75
CA GLU A 100 10.24 9.49 0.46
C GLU A 100 9.62 10.87 0.64
N TRP A 101 8.54 11.00 1.42
CA TRP A 101 7.92 12.30 1.66
C TRP A 101 8.87 13.29 2.30
N ILE A 102 9.69 12.86 3.26
CA ILE A 102 10.72 13.70 3.90
C ILE A 102 11.81 14.09 2.89
N HIS A 103 12.24 13.13 2.06
CA HIS A 103 13.24 13.37 1.02
C HIS A 103 12.75 14.41 0.01
N LEU A 104 11.54 14.24 -0.54
CA LEU A 104 10.93 15.20 -1.47
C LEU A 104 10.74 16.58 -0.85
N LYS A 105 10.38 16.63 0.44
CA LYS A 105 10.30 17.89 1.18
C LYS A 105 11.63 18.62 1.23
N HIS A 106 12.73 17.90 1.48
CA HIS A 106 14.07 18.48 1.48
C HIS A 106 14.51 18.94 0.09
N GLU A 107 14.03 18.29 -0.97
CA GLU A 107 14.23 18.71 -2.36
C GLU A 107 13.29 19.85 -2.80
N GLY A 108 12.48 20.39 -1.88
CA GLY A 108 11.61 21.55 -2.09
C GLY A 108 10.17 21.21 -2.48
N MET A 109 9.82 19.93 -2.64
CA MET A 109 8.49 19.47 -2.99
C MET A 109 7.66 19.11 -1.77
N TRP A 110 6.57 19.84 -1.57
CA TRP A 110 5.62 19.66 -0.49
C TRP A 110 4.19 19.94 -0.96
N PHE A 111 3.19 19.71 -0.12
CA PHE A 111 1.78 19.82 -0.51
C PHE A 111 1.38 21.21 -1.07
N ASN A 112 2.11 22.26 -0.69
CA ASN A 112 1.86 23.64 -1.11
C ASN A 112 2.88 24.18 -2.14
N THR A 113 3.86 23.38 -2.55
CA THR A 113 4.83 23.76 -3.58
C THR A 113 4.54 23.03 -4.88
N TYR A 114 4.96 23.61 -6.01
CA TYR A 114 4.66 23.09 -7.37
C TYR A 114 3.16 22.96 -7.69
N GLY A 115 2.31 23.72 -6.98
CA GLY A 115 0.88 23.87 -7.27
C GLY A 115 0.11 22.56 -7.28
N ILE A 116 -0.58 22.29 -8.39
CA ILE A 116 -1.45 21.12 -8.56
C ILE A 116 -0.64 19.81 -8.53
N TYR A 117 0.61 19.82 -9.01
CA TYR A 117 1.46 18.63 -9.03
C TYR A 117 1.76 18.08 -7.63
N GLY A 118 2.32 18.93 -6.75
CA GLY A 118 2.65 18.56 -5.38
C GLY A 118 1.41 18.17 -4.58
N SER A 119 0.37 18.99 -4.63
CA SER A 119 -0.88 18.72 -3.91
C SER A 119 -1.54 17.40 -4.34
N CYS A 120 -1.64 17.11 -5.64
CA CYS A 120 -2.20 15.85 -6.11
C CYS A 120 -1.34 14.64 -5.72
N PHE A 121 0.00 14.74 -5.83
CA PHE A 121 0.93 13.67 -5.44
C PHE A 121 0.73 13.29 -3.97
N PHE A 122 0.89 14.24 -3.05
CA PHE A 122 0.77 13.98 -1.61
C PHE A 122 -0.65 13.58 -1.20
N THR A 123 -1.68 14.08 -1.88
CA THR A 123 -3.06 13.65 -1.63
C THR A 123 -3.23 12.18 -1.99
N MET A 124 -2.87 11.77 -3.21
CA MET A 124 -3.04 10.39 -3.66
C MET A 124 -2.20 9.40 -2.85
N THR A 125 -0.90 9.68 -2.69
CA THR A 125 -0.01 8.80 -1.90
C THR A 125 -0.38 8.83 -0.42
N GLY A 126 -0.87 9.96 0.10
CA GLY A 126 -1.30 10.12 1.49
C GLY A 126 -2.56 9.31 1.81
N PHE A 127 -3.58 9.39 0.95
CA PHE A 127 -4.78 8.56 1.07
C PHE A 127 -4.42 7.08 0.97
N HIS A 128 -3.58 6.69 0.01
CA HIS A 128 -3.11 5.30 -0.08
C HIS A 128 -2.34 4.87 1.17
N GLY A 129 -1.40 5.68 1.66
CA GLY A 129 -0.63 5.41 2.87
C GLY A 129 -1.53 5.24 4.11
N LEU A 130 -2.61 6.02 4.23
CA LEU A 130 -3.63 5.84 5.26
C LEU A 130 -4.31 4.47 5.15
N HIS A 131 -4.65 4.04 3.94
CA HIS A 131 -5.27 2.73 3.72
C HIS A 131 -4.31 1.58 4.03
N VAL A 132 -3.04 1.69 3.64
CA VAL A 132 -2.00 0.71 4.02
C VAL A 132 -1.85 0.67 5.54
N PHE A 133 -1.87 1.81 6.22
CA PHE A 133 -1.80 1.85 7.68
C PHE A 133 -2.99 1.15 8.35
N LEU A 134 -4.22 1.43 7.89
CA LEU A 134 -5.42 0.76 8.40
C LEU A 134 -5.41 -0.75 8.11
N GLY A 135 -4.93 -1.13 6.93
CA GLY A 135 -4.73 -2.52 6.55
C GLY A 135 -3.73 -3.22 7.46
N LEU A 136 -2.61 -2.55 7.77
CA LEU A 136 -1.56 -3.06 8.65
C LEU A 136 -2.10 -3.28 10.06
N LEU A 137 -2.93 -2.37 10.59
CA LEU A 137 -3.62 -2.58 11.86
C LEU A 137 -4.52 -3.83 11.81
N GLY A 138 -5.26 -4.02 10.72
CA GLY A 138 -6.05 -5.24 10.49
C GLY A 138 -5.20 -6.51 10.50
N ILE A 139 -4.03 -6.48 9.85
CA ILE A 139 -3.09 -7.61 9.83
C ILE A 139 -2.50 -7.88 11.22
N LEU A 140 -2.11 -6.84 11.96
CA LEU A 140 -1.61 -7.00 13.34
C LEU A 140 -2.68 -7.62 14.25
N LEU A 141 -3.94 -7.25 14.07
CA LEU A 141 -5.07 -7.90 14.74
C LEU A 141 -5.23 -9.37 14.30
N ALA A 142 -5.07 -9.68 13.01
CA ALA A 142 -5.08 -11.05 12.50
C ALA A 142 -3.94 -11.90 13.09
N VAL A 143 -2.74 -11.35 13.22
CA VAL A 143 -1.59 -11.98 13.90
C VAL A 143 -1.92 -12.24 15.37
N GLY A 144 -2.43 -11.25 16.10
CA GLY A 144 -2.80 -11.41 17.51
C GLY A 144 -3.88 -12.48 17.73
N ARG A 145 -4.91 -12.49 16.88
CA ARG A 145 -5.98 -13.49 16.90
C ARG A 145 -5.46 -14.89 16.58
N ALA A 146 -4.60 -15.02 15.56
CA ALA A 146 -3.97 -16.28 15.20
C ALA A 146 -3.09 -16.81 16.34
N GLY A 147 -2.30 -15.95 17.00
CA GLY A 147 -1.46 -16.30 18.14
C GLY A 147 -2.27 -16.77 19.34
N LEU A 148 -3.33 -16.04 19.71
CA LEU A 148 -4.27 -16.44 20.78
C LEU A 148 -4.92 -17.81 20.50
N ARG A 149 -5.29 -18.09 19.25
CA ARG A 149 -5.84 -19.38 18.84
C ARG A 149 -4.84 -20.51 19.00
N GLN A 150 -3.58 -20.31 18.57
CA GLN A 150 -2.54 -21.31 18.77
C GLN A 150 -2.33 -21.62 20.26
N MET A 151 -2.29 -20.60 21.12
CA MET A 151 -2.16 -20.80 22.57
C MET A 151 -3.32 -21.64 23.14
N LYS A 152 -4.57 -21.36 22.74
CA LYS A 152 -5.74 -22.15 23.18
C LYS A 152 -5.68 -23.61 22.72
N LEU A 153 -5.22 -23.86 21.48
CA LEU A 153 -5.00 -25.20 20.96
C LEU A 153 -3.92 -25.96 21.76
N PHE A 154 -2.81 -25.30 22.11
CA PHE A 154 -1.79 -25.88 22.99
C PHE A 154 -2.31 -26.16 24.41
N SER A 155 -3.26 -25.37 24.91
CA SER A 155 -3.93 -25.60 26.19
C SER A 155 -5.07 -26.62 26.15
N GLY A 156 -5.29 -27.31 25.01
CA GLY A 156 -6.33 -28.34 24.88
C GLY A 156 -7.76 -27.82 24.71
N GLN A 157 -7.95 -26.51 24.52
CA GLN A 157 -9.27 -25.94 24.19
C GLN A 157 -9.56 -26.06 22.69
N THR A 158 -10.63 -26.77 22.35
CA THR A 158 -11.15 -26.87 20.99
C THR A 158 -11.94 -25.60 20.64
N SER A 159 -11.25 -24.58 20.12
CA SER A 159 -11.95 -23.48 19.44
C SER A 159 -12.17 -23.87 17.98
N ASN A 160 -13.43 -23.91 17.53
CA ASN A 160 -13.76 -23.97 16.10
C ASN A 160 -13.92 -22.53 15.59
N PRO A 161 -12.88 -21.87 15.04
CA PRO A 161 -12.93 -20.45 14.81
C PRO A 161 -13.42 -20.17 13.39
N SER A 162 -14.34 -19.22 13.24
CA SER A 162 -14.56 -18.60 11.93
C SER A 162 -13.29 -17.85 11.51
N HIS A 163 -12.79 -18.15 10.31
CA HIS A 163 -11.65 -17.45 9.69
C HIS A 163 -12.06 -16.18 8.93
N THR A 164 -13.31 -15.77 9.11
CA THR A 164 -13.94 -14.67 8.38
C THR A 164 -13.21 -13.34 8.57
N PHE A 165 -12.68 -13.06 9.77
CA PHE A 165 -11.94 -11.80 9.99
C PHE A 165 -10.66 -11.76 9.17
N GLU A 166 -9.87 -12.85 9.22
CA GLU A 166 -8.61 -12.94 8.49
C GLU A 166 -8.86 -12.87 6.96
N GLU A 167 -9.88 -13.57 6.47
CA GLU A 167 -10.29 -13.51 5.05
C GLU A 167 -10.70 -12.11 4.60
N LEU A 168 -11.47 -11.39 5.42
CA LEU A 168 -11.88 -10.02 5.14
C LEU A 168 -10.69 -9.05 5.15
N THR A 169 -9.74 -9.23 6.08
CA THR A 169 -8.50 -8.46 6.12
C THR A 169 -7.65 -8.72 4.88
N GLY A 170 -7.56 -9.97 4.42
CA GLY A 170 -6.88 -10.34 3.19
C GLY A 170 -7.44 -9.62 1.96
N TYR A 171 -8.76 -9.63 1.78
CA TYR A 171 -9.40 -8.90 0.68
C TYR A 171 -9.09 -7.41 0.69
N TYR A 172 -9.10 -6.78 1.87
CA TYR A 172 -8.75 -5.37 1.99
C TYR A 172 -7.27 -5.13 1.65
N TRP A 173 -6.35 -5.96 2.15
CA TRP A 173 -4.91 -5.82 1.89
C TRP A 173 -4.58 -5.96 0.40
N HIS A 174 -5.08 -7.01 -0.25
CA HIS A 174 -4.90 -7.22 -1.69
C HIS A 174 -5.47 -6.07 -2.53
N PHE A 175 -6.60 -5.50 -2.11
CA PHE A 175 -7.17 -4.33 -2.77
C PHE A 175 -6.23 -3.11 -2.69
N VAL A 176 -5.65 -2.84 -1.51
CA VAL A 176 -4.70 -1.74 -1.32
C VAL A 176 -3.44 -1.92 -2.18
N ASP A 177 -2.95 -3.15 -2.34
CA ASP A 177 -1.83 -3.46 -3.25
C ASP A 177 -2.17 -3.13 -4.71
N VAL A 178 -3.38 -3.49 -5.17
CA VAL A 178 -3.83 -3.19 -6.54
C VAL A 178 -3.89 -1.69 -6.80
N ILE A 179 -4.43 -0.92 -5.84
CA ILE A 179 -4.45 0.56 -5.95
C ILE A 179 -3.03 1.12 -6.02
N TRP A 180 -2.07 0.56 -5.27
CA TRP A 180 -0.68 1.01 -5.34
C TRP A 180 -0.09 0.82 -6.75
N VAL A 181 -0.36 -0.29 -7.42
CA VAL A 181 0.15 -0.53 -8.78
C VAL A 181 -0.35 0.54 -9.74
N PHE A 182 -1.62 0.95 -9.65
CA PHE A 182 -2.15 2.04 -10.46
C PHE A 182 -1.50 3.38 -10.13
N LEU A 183 -1.37 3.71 -8.83
CA LEU A 183 -0.73 4.95 -8.40
C LEU A 183 0.74 5.01 -8.82
N TYR A 184 1.49 3.93 -8.61
CA TYR A 184 2.89 3.83 -8.98
C TYR A 184 3.08 4.04 -10.48
N SER A 185 2.25 3.38 -11.30
CA SER A 185 2.29 3.52 -12.76
C SER A 185 2.02 4.96 -13.20
N ILE A 186 1.04 5.63 -12.60
CA ILE A 186 0.61 6.97 -13.02
C ILE A 186 1.53 8.08 -12.51
N LEU A 187 2.14 7.90 -11.34
CA LEU A 187 2.97 8.92 -10.70
C LEU A 187 4.46 8.80 -11.01
N TYR A 188 4.97 7.57 -11.15
CA TYR A 188 6.40 7.31 -11.31
C TYR A 188 6.76 6.85 -12.71
N VAL A 189 5.86 6.18 -13.44
CA VAL A 189 6.18 5.63 -14.77
C VAL A 189 5.70 6.55 -15.89
N LEU A 190 4.49 7.11 -15.76
CA LEU A 190 3.89 8.01 -16.74
C LEU A 190 4.25 9.47 -16.47
#